data_AF-A0A9N9MB07-F1
#
_entry.id   AF-A0A9N9MB07-F1
#
_cell.length_a   1.000
_cell.length_b   1.000
_cell.length_c   1.000
_cell.angle_alpha   90.00
_cell.angle_beta   90.00
_cell.angle_gamma   90.00
#
_symmetry.space_group_name_H-M   'P 1'
#
loop_
_entity.id
_entity.type
_entity.pdbx_description
1 polymer ?
#
loop_
_entity_poly.entity_id
_entity_poly.type
_entity_poly.pdbx_seq_one_letter_code
_entity_poly.pdbx_strand_id
1 'polypeptide(L)'
;MNSESDSESLDSEVGEEQSGNLRFIEALSNHKVLFDKSQLPLIRKKKENSLTKMQESYQTIYGKSITMKQLKKKIQNMKNELKKKTDMKATGNKKIILKDWEKKLLDIIDKDDKNPTLHKIPGAATTGLKPLENIEMQKPAEIRHVLVRPPPSSNITPSKPKKNKLEGKETDETANLCTADLQRLVLLEQLKLTRMQIEREQLLLDKLRPSLSGTQVLESQDPGSQGPGSQDPETSTYSLALDKIYTML
;
A
#
# COMPACT_ATOMS: atom_id res chain seq x y z
N MET A 1 38.31 -39.30 -47.01
CA MET A 1 37.22 -39.63 -46.07
C MET A 1 37.66 -39.09 -44.72
N ASN A 2 37.05 -38.01 -44.26
CA ASN A 2 36.97 -37.65 -42.84
C ASN A 2 35.78 -36.69 -42.74
N SER A 3 34.66 -37.27 -42.32
CA SER A 3 33.39 -36.61 -42.06
C SER A 3 33.32 -36.43 -40.55
N GLU A 4 33.70 -35.26 -40.04
CA GLU A 4 33.44 -34.89 -38.66
C GLU A 4 32.09 -34.18 -38.60
N SER A 5 31.13 -34.94 -38.05
CA SER A 5 29.79 -34.51 -37.69
C SER A 5 29.85 -33.61 -36.47
N ASP A 6 29.64 -32.32 -36.68
CA ASP A 6 29.41 -31.34 -35.63
C ASP A 6 27.89 -31.16 -35.49
N SER A 7 27.27 -31.98 -34.63
CA SER A 7 25.83 -31.98 -34.39
C SER A 7 25.52 -31.81 -32.91
N GLU A 8 24.97 -30.64 -32.60
CA GLU A 8 23.91 -30.35 -31.64
C GLU A 8 24.13 -30.64 -30.14
N SER A 9 24.10 -29.57 -29.33
CA SER A 9 23.57 -29.58 -27.96
C SER A 9 23.20 -28.15 -27.52
N LEU A 10 22.01 -27.67 -27.88
CA LEU A 10 21.50 -26.35 -27.48
C LEU A 10 20.27 -26.40 -26.53
N ASP A 11 19.81 -27.59 -26.11
CA ASP A 11 18.57 -27.72 -25.31
C ASP A 11 18.78 -27.88 -23.78
N SER A 12 20.02 -27.91 -23.29
CA SER A 12 20.29 -28.15 -21.86
C SER A 12 20.29 -26.91 -20.97
N GLU A 13 20.42 -25.69 -21.50
CA GLU A 13 20.54 -24.48 -20.66
C GLU A 13 19.23 -24.05 -19.97
N VAL A 14 18.08 -24.35 -20.59
CA VAL A 14 16.76 -23.88 -20.07
C VAL A 14 16.37 -24.58 -18.76
N GLY A 15 16.86 -25.81 -18.54
CA GLY A 15 16.58 -26.59 -17.33
C GLY A 15 17.36 -26.10 -16.11
N GLU A 16 18.62 -25.72 -16.29
CA GLU A 16 19.49 -25.28 -15.19
C GLU A 16 18.97 -23.99 -14.53
N GLU A 17 18.50 -23.03 -15.34
CA GLU A 17 17.97 -21.77 -14.82
C GLU A 17 16.74 -21.94 -13.92
N GLN A 18 15.85 -22.89 -14.23
CA GLN A 18 14.67 -23.14 -13.40
C GLN A 18 15.05 -23.74 -12.05
N SER A 19 16.00 -24.69 -12.05
CA SER A 19 16.51 -25.30 -10.82
C SER A 19 17.23 -24.27 -9.94
N GLY A 20 18.00 -23.37 -10.57
CA GLY A 20 18.66 -22.26 -9.91
C GLY A 20 17.63 -21.36 -9.23
N ASN A 21 16.62 -20.89 -9.96
CA ASN A 21 15.62 -20.00 -9.39
C ASN A 21 14.84 -20.64 -8.23
N LEU A 22 14.58 -21.95 -8.25
CA LEU A 22 13.96 -22.65 -7.12
C LEU A 22 14.80 -22.58 -5.84
N ARG A 23 16.10 -22.89 -5.92
CA ARG A 23 17.02 -22.79 -4.76
C ARG A 23 17.12 -21.35 -4.25
N PHE A 24 17.11 -20.38 -5.16
CA PHE A 24 17.08 -18.97 -4.79
C PHE A 24 15.80 -18.58 -4.02
N ILE A 25 14.64 -19.05 -4.48
CA ILE A 25 13.37 -18.80 -3.78
C ILE A 25 13.35 -19.46 -2.40
N GLU A 26 13.92 -20.65 -2.26
CA GLU A 26 14.03 -21.33 -0.97
C GLU A 26 14.88 -20.52 0.02
N ALA A 27 16.03 -20.00 -0.42
CA ALA A 27 16.82 -19.08 0.40
C ALA A 27 16.07 -17.77 0.72
N LEU A 28 15.30 -17.23 -0.24
CA LEU A 28 14.45 -16.04 -0.01
C LEU A 28 13.34 -16.29 1.03
N SER A 29 12.83 -17.52 1.13
CA SER A 29 11.76 -17.85 2.07
C SER A 29 12.16 -17.64 3.54
N ASN A 30 13.46 -17.75 3.84
CA ASN A 30 14.04 -17.48 5.16
C ASN A 30 14.11 -15.98 5.49
N HIS A 31 13.92 -15.10 4.50
CA HIS A 31 14.08 -13.65 4.61
C HIS A 31 12.80 -12.88 4.28
N LYS A 32 11.67 -13.26 4.90
CA LYS A 32 10.34 -12.66 4.66
C LYS A 32 10.29 -11.13 4.76
N VAL A 33 11.10 -10.53 5.63
CA VAL A 33 11.16 -9.07 5.82
C VAL A 33 11.48 -8.30 4.53
N LEU A 34 12.08 -8.94 3.53
CA LEU A 34 12.33 -8.36 2.21
C LEU A 34 11.05 -8.02 1.45
N PHE A 35 9.94 -8.69 1.76
CA PHE A 35 8.64 -8.50 1.11
C PHE A 35 7.73 -7.52 1.86
N ASP A 36 8.10 -7.13 3.09
CA ASP A 36 7.38 -6.13 3.86
C ASP A 36 7.29 -4.80 3.07
N LYS A 37 6.12 -4.18 3.02
CA LYS A 37 5.91 -2.90 2.33
C LYS A 37 6.28 -1.68 3.19
N SER A 38 6.42 -1.86 4.50
CA SER A 38 6.71 -0.79 5.44
C SER A 38 8.01 -0.05 5.12
N GLN A 39 7.95 1.26 5.29
CA GLN A 39 9.03 2.22 5.05
C GLN A 39 9.65 2.75 6.34
N LEU A 40 9.28 2.19 7.49
CA LEU A 40 9.83 2.61 8.77
C LEU A 40 11.36 2.41 8.80
N PRO A 41 12.14 3.35 9.38
CA PRO A 41 13.59 3.25 9.43
C PRO A 41 14.10 1.93 10.02
N LEU A 42 13.44 1.43 11.07
CA LEU A 42 13.76 0.15 11.69
C LEU A 42 13.62 -1.04 10.72
N ILE A 43 12.56 -1.04 9.90
CA ILE A 43 12.31 -2.11 8.94
C ILE A 43 13.28 -2.01 7.76
N ARG A 44 13.64 -0.79 7.32
CA ARG A 44 14.68 -0.59 6.31
C ARG A 44 16.01 -1.19 6.74
N LYS A 45 16.44 -0.94 7.98
CA LYS A 45 17.66 -1.54 8.54
C LYS A 45 17.59 -3.08 8.59
N LYS A 46 16.44 -3.64 8.99
CA LYS A 46 16.22 -5.10 8.98
C LYS A 46 16.28 -5.69 7.57
N LYS A 47 15.75 -4.99 6.56
CA LYS A 47 15.82 -5.40 5.15
C LYS A 47 17.25 -5.40 4.63
N GLU A 48 18.03 -4.37 4.94
CA GLU A 48 19.45 -4.30 4.57
C GLU A 48 20.25 -5.46 5.16
N ASN A 49 20.09 -5.71 6.47
CA ASN A 49 20.73 -6.85 7.13
C ASN A 49 20.32 -8.19 6.49
N SER A 50 19.06 -8.33 6.11
CA SER A 50 18.56 -9.55 5.47
C SER A 50 19.09 -9.72 4.05
N LEU A 51 19.29 -8.64 3.30
CA LEU A 51 19.92 -8.71 1.99
C LEU A 51 21.39 -9.11 2.09
N THR A 52 22.12 -8.66 3.11
CA THR A 52 23.50 -9.09 3.33
C THR A 52 23.57 -10.60 3.60
N LYS A 53 22.72 -11.12 4.48
CA LYS A 53 22.62 -12.57 4.75
C LYS A 53 22.21 -13.37 3.50
N MET A 54 21.32 -12.81 2.70
CA MET A 54 20.90 -13.41 1.43
C MET A 54 22.03 -13.42 0.40
N GLN A 55 22.89 -12.38 0.38
CA GLN A 55 24.06 -12.31 -0.47
C GLN A 55 25.09 -13.40 -0.12
N GLU A 56 25.33 -13.62 1.17
CA GLU A 56 26.16 -14.73 1.67
C GLU A 56 25.58 -16.08 1.24
N SER A 57 24.29 -16.30 1.48
CA SER A 57 23.58 -17.53 1.07
C SER A 57 23.65 -17.75 -0.44
N TYR A 58 23.54 -16.69 -1.24
CA TYR A 58 23.68 -16.76 -2.69
C TYR A 58 25.09 -17.20 -3.10
N GLN A 59 26.12 -16.64 -2.47
CA GLN A 59 27.50 -17.03 -2.73
C GLN A 59 27.75 -18.50 -2.37
N THR A 60 27.17 -19.00 -1.26
CA THR A 60 27.23 -20.42 -0.89
C THR A 60 26.55 -21.33 -1.91
N ILE A 61 25.37 -20.94 -2.42
CA ILE A 61 24.57 -21.78 -3.32
C ILE A 61 25.18 -21.86 -4.74
N TYR A 62 25.69 -20.74 -5.27
CA TYR A 62 26.15 -20.65 -6.66
C TYR A 62 27.66 -20.55 -6.82
N GLY A 63 28.42 -20.41 -5.72
CA GLY A 63 29.86 -20.15 -5.76
C GLY A 63 30.24 -18.80 -6.39
N LYS A 64 29.27 -17.91 -6.63
CA LYS A 64 29.46 -16.62 -7.30
C LYS A 64 29.07 -15.48 -6.38
N SER A 65 29.94 -14.48 -6.27
CA SER A 65 29.59 -13.24 -5.58
C SER A 65 28.59 -12.43 -6.41
N ILE A 66 27.64 -11.80 -5.73
CA ILE A 66 26.65 -10.92 -6.36
C ILE A 66 26.63 -9.59 -5.62
N THR A 67 26.51 -8.48 -6.34
CA THR A 67 26.42 -7.16 -5.72
C THR A 67 25.01 -6.94 -5.16
N MET A 68 24.89 -6.22 -4.06
CA MET A 68 23.61 -5.81 -3.46
C MET A 68 22.59 -5.25 -4.47
N LYS A 69 23.06 -4.43 -5.43
CA LYS A 69 22.23 -3.86 -6.51
C LYS A 69 21.68 -4.95 -7.44
N GLN A 70 22.52 -5.92 -7.83
CA GLN A 70 22.12 -7.02 -8.70
C GLN A 70 21.14 -7.95 -7.98
N LEU A 71 21.37 -8.24 -6.70
CA LEU A 71 20.48 -9.04 -5.87
C LEU A 71 19.08 -8.40 -5.78
N LYS A 72 19.01 -7.12 -5.43
CA LYS A 72 17.75 -6.34 -5.41
C LYS A 72 17.05 -6.40 -6.77
N LYS A 73 17.80 -6.22 -7.86
CA LYS A 73 17.25 -6.25 -9.22
C LYS A 73 16.71 -7.64 -9.60
N LYS A 74 17.41 -8.72 -9.24
CA LYS A 74 16.95 -10.10 -9.45
C LYS A 74 15.62 -10.35 -8.74
N ILE A 75 15.53 -10.00 -7.44
CA ILE A 75 14.28 -10.11 -6.66
C ILE A 75 13.16 -9.30 -7.33
N GLN A 76 13.43 -8.06 -7.74
CA GLN A 76 12.42 -7.22 -8.36
C GLN A 76 11.95 -7.76 -9.72
N ASN A 77 12.85 -8.30 -10.53
CA ASN A 77 12.51 -8.93 -11.81
C ASN A 77 11.58 -10.13 -11.58
N MET A 78 11.92 -11.02 -10.65
CA MET A 78 11.09 -12.19 -10.30
C MET A 78 9.69 -11.77 -9.81
N LYS A 79 9.62 -10.73 -8.97
CA LYS A 79 8.34 -10.15 -8.53
C LYS A 79 7.52 -9.57 -9.68
N ASN A 80 8.18 -8.86 -10.61
CA ASN A 80 7.50 -8.26 -11.76
C ASN A 80 6.97 -9.33 -12.73
N GLU A 81 7.72 -10.39 -12.97
CA GLU A 81 7.26 -11.54 -13.78
C GLU A 81 6.03 -12.21 -13.16
N LEU A 82 6.10 -12.51 -11.86
CA LEU A 82 4.97 -13.06 -11.12
C LEU A 82 3.74 -12.13 -11.21
N LYS A 83 3.93 -10.82 -10.97
CA LYS A 83 2.85 -9.83 -11.03
C LYS A 83 2.19 -9.80 -12.41
N LYS A 84 2.96 -9.75 -13.51
CA LYS A 84 2.42 -9.73 -14.88
C LYS A 84 1.52 -10.94 -15.13
N LYS A 85 1.93 -12.13 -14.68
CA LYS A 85 1.17 -13.37 -14.86
C LYS A 85 -0.08 -13.43 -13.98
N THR A 86 0.01 -13.00 -12.73
CA THR A 86 -1.14 -13.01 -11.82
C THR A 86 -2.20 -11.99 -12.24
N ASP A 87 -1.78 -10.80 -12.68
CA ASP A 87 -2.69 -9.73 -13.14
C ASP A 87 -3.45 -10.14 -14.42
N MET A 88 -2.77 -10.81 -15.36
CA MET A 88 -3.41 -11.34 -16.56
C MET A 88 -4.44 -12.46 -16.29
N LYS A 89 -4.40 -13.13 -15.13
CA LYS A 89 -5.46 -14.09 -14.76
C LYS A 89 -6.76 -13.39 -14.36
N ALA A 90 -6.69 -12.15 -13.85
CA ALA A 90 -7.86 -11.39 -13.45
C ALA A 90 -8.66 -10.86 -14.64
N THR A 91 -8.05 -10.74 -15.82
CA THR A 91 -8.68 -10.17 -17.03
C THR A 91 -9.44 -11.18 -17.89
N GLY A 92 -9.65 -12.41 -17.44
CA GLY A 92 -10.41 -13.43 -18.18
C GLY A 92 -9.69 -14.04 -19.38
N ASN A 93 -8.39 -13.75 -19.55
CA ASN A 93 -7.56 -14.38 -20.58
C ASN A 93 -7.22 -15.84 -20.23
N LYS A 94 -6.83 -16.62 -21.25
CA LYS A 94 -6.48 -18.06 -21.18
C LYS A 94 -5.73 -18.42 -19.88
N LYS A 95 -6.06 -19.58 -19.29
CA LYS A 95 -5.49 -20.08 -18.02
C LYS A 95 -3.95 -20.03 -18.06
N ILE A 96 -3.37 -19.12 -17.29
CA ILE A 96 -1.90 -18.98 -17.18
C ILE A 96 -1.34 -20.06 -16.25
N ILE A 97 -0.40 -20.85 -16.76
CA ILE A 97 0.33 -21.85 -15.98
C ILE A 97 1.54 -21.15 -15.35
N LEU A 98 1.57 -21.10 -14.01
CA LEU A 98 2.71 -20.58 -13.25
C LEU A 98 3.81 -21.66 -13.18
N LYS A 99 5.07 -21.25 -13.30
CA LYS A 99 6.24 -22.09 -13.06
C LYS A 99 6.33 -22.45 -11.57
N ASP A 100 7.08 -23.48 -11.21
CA ASP A 100 7.10 -23.95 -9.82
C ASP A 100 7.75 -22.95 -8.85
N TRP A 101 8.79 -22.25 -9.29
CA TRP A 101 9.38 -21.17 -8.48
C TRP A 101 8.41 -19.98 -8.33
N GLU A 102 7.57 -19.71 -9.32
CA GLU A 102 6.56 -18.64 -9.26
C GLU A 102 5.47 -18.98 -8.26
N LYS A 103 5.00 -20.24 -8.23
CA LYS A 103 4.05 -20.73 -7.23
C LYS A 103 4.61 -20.59 -5.82
N LYS A 104 5.87 -21.00 -5.59
CA LYS A 104 6.52 -20.85 -4.29
C LYS A 104 6.72 -19.38 -3.89
N LEU A 105 7.10 -18.53 -4.84
CA LEU A 105 7.25 -17.09 -4.57
C LEU A 105 5.90 -16.44 -4.23
N LEU A 106 4.84 -16.82 -4.92
CA LEU A 106 3.48 -16.35 -4.63
C LEU A 106 3.06 -16.75 -3.20
N ASP A 107 3.28 -18.01 -2.84
CA ASP A 107 3.01 -18.53 -1.49
C ASP A 107 3.77 -17.76 -0.39
N ILE A 108 5.03 -17.38 -0.63
CA ILE A 108 5.81 -16.56 0.31
C ILE A 108 5.22 -15.14 0.47
N ILE A 109 4.75 -14.54 -0.63
CA ILE A 109 4.21 -13.17 -0.64
C ILE A 109 2.80 -13.11 -0.03
N ASP A 110 1.99 -14.15 -0.26
CA ASP A 110 0.57 -14.17 0.13
C ASP A 110 0.36 -14.59 1.59
N LYS A 111 1.28 -15.39 2.16
CA LYS A 111 1.20 -15.87 3.56
C LYS A 111 1.05 -14.81 4.63
N ASP A 112 1.39 -13.56 4.36
CA ASP A 112 1.32 -12.50 5.36
C ASP A 112 -0.06 -11.84 5.45
N ASP A 113 -1.06 -12.20 4.61
CA ASP A 113 -2.46 -11.66 4.54
C ASP A 113 -2.58 -10.11 4.48
N LYS A 114 -1.44 -9.41 4.50
CA LYS A 114 -1.30 -7.95 4.55
C LYS A 114 -1.12 -7.36 3.16
N ASN A 115 -1.39 -8.12 2.10
CA ASN A 115 -1.28 -7.63 0.74
C ASN A 115 -2.66 -7.20 0.19
N PRO A 116 -3.08 -5.93 0.40
CA PRO A 116 -4.38 -5.44 -0.08
C PRO A 116 -4.49 -5.41 -1.61
N THR A 117 -3.38 -5.63 -2.33
CA THR A 117 -3.39 -5.70 -3.79
C THR A 117 -3.91 -7.05 -4.31
N LEU A 118 -3.89 -8.10 -3.49
CA LEU A 118 -4.35 -9.43 -3.87
C LEU A 118 -5.64 -9.84 -3.16
N HIS A 119 -5.83 -9.40 -1.91
CA HIS A 119 -7.06 -9.68 -1.17
C HIS A 119 -8.10 -8.60 -1.41
N LYS A 120 -9.27 -8.99 -1.93
CA LYS A 120 -10.45 -8.12 -1.92
C LYS A 120 -10.82 -7.86 -0.46
N ILE A 121 -10.83 -6.60 -0.04
CA ILE A 121 -11.29 -6.23 1.29
C ILE A 121 -12.77 -6.63 1.39
N PRO A 122 -13.17 -7.50 2.34
CA PRO A 122 -14.57 -7.85 2.53
C PRO A 122 -15.41 -6.58 2.74
N GLY A 123 -16.44 -6.40 1.91
CA GLY A 123 -17.31 -5.21 1.98
C GLY A 123 -16.86 -4.01 1.13
N ALA A 124 -15.72 -4.07 0.44
CA ALA A 124 -15.38 -3.03 -0.53
C ALA A 124 -16.38 -3.05 -1.70
N ALA A 125 -17.18 -1.99 -1.83
CA ALA A 125 -18.11 -1.80 -2.93
C ALA A 125 -17.34 -1.69 -4.24
N THR A 126 -17.43 -2.70 -5.10
CA THR A 126 -16.92 -2.64 -6.47
C THR A 126 -17.79 -1.69 -7.28
N THR A 127 -17.43 -0.40 -7.29
CA THR A 127 -17.95 0.58 -8.25
C THR A 127 -17.31 0.32 -9.61
N GLY A 128 -17.88 -0.64 -10.33
CA GLY A 128 -17.51 -1.01 -11.69
C GLY A 128 -18.52 -2.03 -12.17
N LEU A 129 -19.09 -1.79 -13.36
CA LEU A 129 -20.13 -2.63 -13.97
C LEU A 129 -19.78 -4.11 -13.76
N LYS A 130 -20.61 -4.81 -12.99
CA LYS A 130 -20.46 -6.26 -12.80
C LYS A 130 -20.43 -6.90 -14.19
N PRO A 131 -19.39 -7.66 -14.56
CA PRO A 131 -19.52 -8.58 -15.68
C PRO A 131 -20.74 -9.45 -15.39
N LEU A 132 -21.71 -9.46 -16.30
CA LEU A 132 -22.87 -10.34 -16.20
C LEU A 132 -22.35 -11.76 -16.03
N GLU A 133 -22.57 -12.35 -14.86
CA GLU A 133 -22.38 -13.77 -14.67
C GLU A 133 -23.44 -14.51 -15.50
N ASN A 134 -22.96 -15.35 -16.43
CA ASN A 134 -23.61 -16.51 -16.99
C ASN A 134 -25.13 -16.42 -17.21
N ILE A 135 -25.52 -15.86 -18.35
CA ILE A 135 -26.65 -16.42 -19.08
C ILE A 135 -26.08 -17.56 -19.91
N GLU A 136 -26.54 -18.77 -19.61
CA GLU A 136 -26.31 -20.00 -20.36
C GLU A 136 -26.68 -19.76 -21.84
N MET A 137 -25.67 -19.55 -22.69
CA MET A 137 -25.87 -19.44 -24.14
C MET A 137 -26.31 -20.81 -24.67
N GLN A 138 -27.61 -20.94 -24.89
CA GLN A 138 -28.17 -21.96 -25.75
C GLN A 138 -27.59 -21.88 -27.17
N LYS A 139 -27.47 -23.08 -27.73
CA LYS A 139 -26.97 -23.51 -29.04
C LYS A 139 -27.48 -22.65 -30.23
N PRO A 140 -26.66 -22.45 -31.29
CA PRO A 140 -26.83 -21.34 -32.24
C PRO A 140 -27.88 -21.64 -33.31
N ALA A 141 -28.78 -20.68 -33.55
CA ALA A 141 -29.51 -20.59 -34.80
C ALA A 141 -28.68 -19.79 -35.82
N GLU A 142 -28.62 -20.35 -37.03
CA GLU A 142 -27.86 -19.93 -38.19
C GLU A 142 -28.30 -18.52 -38.66
N ILE A 143 -27.49 -17.50 -38.34
CA ILE A 143 -27.68 -16.13 -38.83
C ILE A 143 -26.65 -15.89 -39.93
N ARG A 144 -27.17 -15.64 -41.13
CA ARG A 144 -26.44 -15.31 -42.35
C ARG A 144 -25.44 -14.18 -42.12
N HIS A 145 -24.18 -14.43 -42.47
CA HIS A 145 -23.09 -13.46 -42.42
C HIS A 145 -23.36 -12.27 -43.36
N VAL A 146 -23.68 -11.12 -42.79
CA VAL A 146 -23.47 -9.82 -43.46
C VAL A 146 -22.05 -9.37 -43.07
N LEU A 147 -21.19 -9.28 -44.07
CA LEU A 147 -19.81 -8.81 -43.98
C LEU A 147 -19.79 -7.31 -43.62
N VAL A 148 -19.91 -6.99 -42.33
CA VAL A 148 -19.66 -5.63 -41.83
C VAL A 148 -18.17 -5.48 -41.57
N ARG A 149 -17.54 -4.70 -42.45
CA ARG A 149 -16.14 -4.28 -42.38
C ARG A 149 -15.85 -3.62 -41.01
N PRO A 150 -14.86 -4.08 -40.24
CA PRO A 150 -14.48 -3.39 -39.00
C PRO A 150 -13.90 -2.00 -39.33
N PRO A 151 -14.29 -0.95 -38.59
CA PRO A 151 -13.68 0.37 -38.74
C PRO A 151 -12.20 0.31 -38.35
N PRO A 152 -11.34 1.13 -38.98
CA PRO A 152 -9.90 1.13 -38.70
C PRO A 152 -9.64 1.52 -37.24
N SER A 153 -8.82 0.70 -36.58
CA SER A 153 -8.23 0.93 -35.26
C SER A 153 -7.59 2.33 -35.21
N SER A 154 -8.30 3.28 -34.63
CA SER A 154 -7.72 4.57 -34.25
C SER A 154 -6.70 4.32 -33.15
N ASN A 155 -5.41 4.44 -33.50
CA ASN A 155 -4.33 4.50 -32.53
C ASN A 155 -4.58 5.69 -31.59
N ILE A 156 -5.12 5.41 -30.40
CA ILE A 156 -5.25 6.38 -29.33
C ILE A 156 -3.84 6.63 -28.82
N THR A 157 -3.18 7.64 -29.38
CA THR A 157 -1.98 8.22 -28.79
C THR A 157 -2.36 8.80 -27.43
N PRO A 158 -1.59 8.51 -26.35
CA PRO A 158 -1.87 9.07 -25.03
C PRO A 158 -1.83 10.59 -25.13
N SER A 159 -2.99 11.21 -24.93
CA SER A 159 -3.12 12.65 -24.84
C SER A 159 -2.17 13.17 -23.77
N LYS A 160 -1.25 14.05 -24.16
CA LYS A 160 -0.37 14.74 -23.22
C LYS A 160 -1.27 15.46 -22.20
N PRO A 161 -0.99 15.35 -20.89
CA PRO A 161 -1.80 16.01 -19.87
C PRO A 161 -1.89 17.50 -20.19
N LYS A 162 -3.11 17.99 -20.42
CA LYS A 162 -3.38 19.42 -20.51
C LYS A 162 -2.90 20.03 -19.20
N LYS A 163 -1.81 20.81 -19.28
CA LYS A 163 -1.42 21.70 -18.21
C LYS A 163 -2.53 22.74 -18.10
N ASN A 164 -3.50 22.49 -17.22
CA ASN A 164 -4.43 23.51 -16.79
C ASN A 164 -3.58 24.54 -16.05
N LYS A 165 -3.16 25.58 -16.78
CA LYS A 165 -2.64 26.81 -16.21
C LYS A 165 -3.77 27.35 -15.34
N LEU A 166 -3.63 27.21 -14.03
CA LEU A 166 -4.42 27.93 -13.03
C LEU A 166 -3.98 29.40 -13.05
N GLU A 167 -4.08 30.04 -14.22
CA GLU A 167 -3.86 31.47 -14.36
C GLU A 167 -5.08 32.17 -13.78
N GLY A 168 -4.94 32.74 -12.58
CA GLY A 168 -5.97 33.61 -12.02
C GLY A 168 -6.13 33.63 -10.50
N LYS A 169 -5.33 32.87 -9.72
CA LYS A 169 -5.43 32.87 -8.25
C LYS A 169 -4.09 32.98 -7.52
N GLU A 170 -3.01 33.32 -8.20
CA GLU A 170 -1.75 33.62 -7.55
C GLU A 170 -1.76 35.09 -7.11
N THR A 171 -1.55 35.34 -5.83
CA THR A 171 -1.29 36.66 -5.27
C THR A 171 0.20 36.99 -5.39
N ASP A 172 0.56 38.28 -5.38
CA ASP A 172 1.96 38.74 -5.46
C ASP A 172 2.87 38.08 -4.40
N GLU A 173 2.31 37.73 -3.25
CA GLU A 173 3.02 37.02 -2.16
C GLU A 173 3.34 35.56 -2.49
N THR A 174 2.48 34.89 -3.27
CA THR A 174 2.62 33.46 -3.61
C THR A 174 3.37 33.22 -4.92
N ALA A 175 3.47 34.24 -5.78
CA ALA A 175 4.08 34.13 -7.11
C ALA A 175 5.57 33.75 -7.08
N ASN A 176 6.29 34.12 -6.01
CA ASN A 176 7.73 33.90 -5.89
C ASN A 176 8.10 32.69 -5.00
N LEU A 177 7.12 31.96 -4.48
CA LEU A 177 7.35 30.86 -3.55
C LEU A 177 7.59 29.53 -4.27
N CYS A 178 8.53 28.73 -3.74
CA CYS A 178 8.68 27.37 -4.23
C CYS A 178 7.51 26.48 -3.75
N THR A 179 7.30 25.33 -4.40
CA THR A 179 6.21 24.40 -4.03
C THR A 179 6.25 23.99 -2.56
N ALA A 180 7.44 23.83 -1.97
CA ALA A 180 7.60 23.47 -0.56
C ALA A 180 7.15 24.63 0.36
N ASP A 181 7.45 25.87 0.01
CA ASP A 181 7.05 27.05 0.78
C ASP A 181 5.54 27.29 0.67
N LEU A 182 4.95 27.08 -0.51
CA LEU A 182 3.50 27.13 -0.71
C LEU A 182 2.79 26.09 0.18
N GLN A 183 3.28 24.86 0.21
CA GLN A 183 2.75 23.81 1.09
C GLN A 183 2.87 24.22 2.57
N ARG A 184 4.01 24.77 2.98
CA ARG A 184 4.23 25.26 4.35
C ARG A 184 3.26 26.41 4.71
N LEU A 185 3.03 27.34 3.79
CA LEU A 185 2.13 28.47 3.98
C LEU A 185 0.68 27.99 4.16
N VAL A 186 0.22 27.05 3.32
CA VAL A 186 -1.12 26.44 3.45
C VAL A 186 -1.30 25.77 4.82
N LEU A 187 -0.31 25.01 5.27
CA LEU A 187 -0.33 24.36 6.59
C LEU A 187 -0.43 25.38 7.74
N LEU A 188 0.31 26.48 7.65
CA LEU A 188 0.26 27.55 8.66
C LEU A 188 -1.10 28.23 8.70
N GLU A 189 -1.71 28.51 7.54
CA GLU A 189 -3.03 29.14 7.48
C GLU A 189 -4.13 28.20 8.00
N GLN A 190 -4.04 26.89 7.70
CA GLN A 190 -4.92 25.88 8.27
C GLN A 190 -4.81 25.80 9.80
N LEU A 191 -3.60 25.86 10.35
CA LEU A 191 -3.39 25.89 11.81
C LEU A 191 -3.97 27.16 12.43
N LYS A 192 -3.83 28.31 11.76
CA LYS A 192 -4.40 29.58 12.22
C LYS A 192 -5.93 29.53 12.24
N LEU A 193 -6.57 29.02 11.18
CA LEU A 193 -8.02 28.81 11.13
C LEU A 193 -8.50 27.90 12.25
N THR A 194 -7.79 26.80 12.49
CA THR A 194 -8.12 25.85 13.56
C THR A 194 -8.07 26.51 14.94
N ARG A 195 -7.03 27.32 15.21
CA ARG A 195 -6.91 28.07 16.47
C ARG A 195 -8.07 29.04 16.68
N MET A 196 -8.47 29.78 15.65
CA MET A 196 -9.61 30.70 15.73
C MET A 196 -10.94 29.98 15.97
N GLN A 197 -11.11 28.78 15.40
CA GLN A 197 -12.30 27.96 15.65
C GLN A 197 -12.38 27.51 17.11
N ILE A 198 -11.26 27.03 17.67
CA ILE A 198 -11.16 26.63 19.08
C ILE A 198 -11.49 27.82 19.99
N GLU A 199 -10.92 28.99 19.72
CA GLU A 199 -11.18 30.21 20.51
C GLU A 199 -12.66 30.63 20.47
N ARG A 200 -13.28 30.57 19.28
CA ARG A 200 -14.71 30.85 19.11
C ARG A 200 -15.58 29.89 19.93
N GLU A 201 -15.26 28.59 19.90
CA GLU A 201 -16.00 27.57 20.66
C GLU A 201 -15.84 27.77 22.17
N GLN A 202 -14.63 28.09 22.63
CA GLN A 202 -14.36 28.39 24.03
C GLN A 202 -15.18 29.58 24.52
N LEU A 203 -15.23 30.67 23.74
CA LEU A 203 -16.06 31.84 24.05
C LEU A 203 -17.56 31.53 24.08
N LEU A 204 -18.03 30.60 23.25
CA LEU A 204 -19.43 30.15 23.30
C LEU A 204 -19.71 29.34 24.57
N LEU A 205 -18.80 28.45 24.97
CA LEU A 205 -18.93 27.69 26.21
C LEU A 205 -18.91 28.59 27.44
N ASP A 206 -18.02 29.59 27.48
CA ASP A 206 -17.92 30.52 28.61
C ASP A 206 -19.15 31.41 28.74
N LYS A 207 -19.81 31.78 27.63
CA LYS A 207 -21.10 32.50 27.65
C LYS A 207 -22.27 31.64 28.14
N LEU A 208 -22.20 30.32 27.96
CA LEU A 208 -23.24 29.38 28.38
C LEU A 208 -23.05 28.92 29.83
N ARG A 209 -21.85 29.04 30.39
CA ARG A 209 -21.52 28.66 31.78
C ARG A 209 -22.28 29.43 32.89
N PRO A 210 -22.69 30.71 32.77
CA PRO A 210 -23.31 31.45 33.88
C PRO A 210 -24.71 30.97 34.29
N SER A 211 -25.34 30.04 33.56
CA SER A 211 -26.72 29.58 33.85
C SER A 211 -26.81 28.38 34.79
N LEU A 212 -25.69 27.75 35.19
CA LEU A 212 -25.68 26.51 35.99
C LEU A 212 -25.16 26.67 37.44
N SER A 213 -24.55 27.80 37.79
CA SER A 213 -24.07 28.07 39.16
C SER A 213 -25.11 28.70 40.10
N GLY A 214 -26.36 28.84 39.63
CA GLY A 214 -27.50 29.31 40.42
C GLY A 214 -28.33 28.19 41.07
N THR A 215 -27.72 27.08 41.49
CA THR A 215 -28.39 26.13 42.40
C THR A 215 -27.66 26.18 43.72
N GLN A 216 -28.21 26.95 44.67
CA GLN A 216 -27.79 26.88 46.06
C GLN A 216 -28.03 25.46 46.57
N VAL A 217 -26.96 24.67 46.68
CA VAL A 217 -26.98 23.45 47.48
C VAL A 217 -26.84 23.89 48.93
N LEU A 218 -27.89 23.64 49.70
CA LEU A 218 -27.91 23.75 51.15
C LEU A 218 -26.73 22.93 51.72
N GLU A 219 -25.71 23.63 52.21
CA GLU A 219 -24.56 23.07 52.90
C GLU A 219 -25.02 22.57 54.28
N SER A 220 -25.33 21.27 54.35
CA SER A 220 -25.55 20.59 55.63
C SER A 220 -24.19 20.31 56.25
N GLN A 221 -23.93 20.97 57.38
CA GLN A 221 -22.81 20.72 58.27
C GLN A 221 -22.84 19.26 58.74
N ASP A 222 -21.71 18.56 58.59
CA ASP A 222 -21.40 17.39 59.41
C ASP A 222 -19.93 17.48 59.85
N PRO A 223 -19.65 17.71 61.15
CA PRO A 223 -18.29 17.79 61.65
C PRO A 223 -17.83 16.42 62.15
N GLY A 224 -16.88 15.81 61.46
CA GLY A 224 -16.00 14.84 62.10
C GLY A 224 -15.59 13.66 61.24
N SER A 225 -14.41 13.76 60.63
CA SER A 225 -13.45 12.65 60.72
C SER A 225 -12.06 13.15 60.37
N GLN A 226 -11.23 13.31 61.39
CA GLN A 226 -9.79 13.46 61.24
C GLN A 226 -9.18 12.12 60.80
N GLY A 227 -8.42 12.13 59.73
CA GLY A 227 -7.56 11.02 59.33
C GLY A 227 -6.43 11.55 58.44
N PRO A 228 -5.14 11.45 58.84
CA PRO A 228 -4.03 11.87 57.99
C PRO A 228 -3.68 10.72 57.04
N GLY A 229 -4.11 10.84 55.79
CA GLY A 229 -3.75 9.93 54.70
C GLY A 229 -3.08 10.71 53.58
N SER A 230 -1.76 10.80 53.63
CA SER A 230 -0.91 11.38 52.59
C SER A 230 -1.00 10.52 51.33
N GLN A 231 -1.72 10.98 50.31
CA GLN A 231 -1.60 10.50 48.93
C GLN A 231 -1.76 11.67 47.97
N ASP A 232 -0.69 11.96 47.24
CA ASP A 232 -0.59 12.98 46.21
C ASP A 232 -1.58 12.70 45.06
N PRO A 233 -2.43 13.66 44.66
CA PRO A 233 -3.24 13.55 43.45
C PRO A 233 -2.85 14.62 42.43
N GLU A 234 -1.64 14.55 41.89
CA GLU A 234 -1.33 15.23 40.63
C GLU A 234 -0.96 14.20 39.57
N THR A 235 -1.96 13.74 38.82
CA THR A 235 -1.85 13.18 37.44
C THR A 235 -3.18 12.65 36.87
N SER A 236 -4.28 12.66 37.62
CA SER A 236 -5.54 12.01 37.19
C SER A 236 -6.67 12.96 36.81
N THR A 237 -6.41 13.96 35.96
CA THR A 237 -7.46 14.76 35.30
C THR A 237 -7.32 14.89 33.79
N TYR A 238 -6.21 14.45 33.19
CA TYR A 238 -6.02 14.51 31.74
C TYR A 238 -6.48 13.26 30.98
N SER A 239 -6.82 12.16 31.66
CA SER A 239 -7.21 10.92 30.99
C SER A 239 -8.68 10.88 30.54
N LEU A 240 -9.58 11.65 31.15
CA LEU A 240 -11.02 11.59 30.86
C LEU A 240 -11.47 12.51 29.72
N ALA A 241 -10.62 13.43 29.26
CA ALA A 241 -10.96 14.34 28.17
C ALA A 241 -10.69 13.75 26.78
N LEU A 242 -9.83 12.73 26.65
CA LEU A 242 -9.47 12.13 25.36
C LEU A 242 -10.41 11.01 24.92
N ASP A 243 -11.07 10.32 25.84
CA ASP A 243 -11.98 9.21 25.50
C ASP A 243 -13.26 9.67 24.80
N LYS A 244 -13.71 10.92 25.00
CA LYS A 244 -14.91 11.45 24.32
C LYS A 244 -14.67 11.87 22.87
N ILE A 245 -13.42 12.09 22.46
CA ILE A 245 -13.10 12.48 21.08
C ILE A 245 -13.05 11.26 20.16
N TYR A 246 -12.68 10.08 20.69
CA TYR A 246 -12.56 8.86 19.89
C TYR A 246 -13.89 8.13 19.62
N THR A 247 -15.00 8.52 20.26
CA THR A 247 -16.32 7.90 20.03
C THR A 247 -17.16 8.61 18.96
N MET A 248 -16.68 9.73 18.39
CA MET A 248 -17.41 10.50 17.36
C MET A 248 -16.72 10.55 15.99
N LEU A 249 -15.68 9.73 15.78
CA LEU A 249 -15.05 9.47 14.48
C LEU A 249 -15.26 8.00 14.09
#